data_AF-A0A161ME88-F1
#
_entry.id   AF-A0A161ME88-F1
#
_cell.length_a   1.000
_cell.length_b   1.000
_cell.length_c   1.000
_cell.angle_alpha   90.00
_cell.angle_beta   90.00
_cell.angle_gamma   90.00
#
_symmetry.space_group_name_H-M   'P 1'
#
loop_
_entity.id
_entity.type
_entity.pdbx_description
1 polymer ?
#
loop_
_entity_poly.entity_id
_entity_poly.type
_entity_poly.pdbx_seq_one_letter_code
_entity_poly.pdbx_strand_id
1 'polypeptide(L)'
;IYWLLRHNDNPPLQKGKGKSTEDLVDRQLPELLFHMEELRILVRKYSQVIQRYYVQYLSGFDAIALNQMMQNLTVCPEEESLILSSLCSSIGHLSVKQVEENEIFDFQGLRIDWIRLQASTSLAKSPLMLKEKTELASLLDTIIFHT
;
A
#
# COMPACT_ATOMS: atom_id res chain seq x y z
N ILE A 1 -1.50 5.19 -20.73
CA ILE A 1 -0.27 4.94 -21.53
C ILE A 1 -0.19 3.50 -22.03
N TYR A 2 0.05 2.50 -21.17
CA TYR A 2 0.19 1.11 -21.64
C TYR A 2 -0.99 0.59 -22.45
N TRP A 3 -2.22 0.90 -22.02
CA TRP A 3 -3.42 0.56 -22.78
C TRP A 3 -3.39 1.17 -24.18
N LEU A 4 -3.08 2.46 -24.30
CA LEU A 4 -3.03 3.17 -25.59
C LEU A 4 -1.99 2.55 -26.52
N LEU A 5 -0.75 2.36 -26.04
CA LEU A 5 0.33 1.75 -26.82
C LEU A 5 -0.05 0.34 -27.29
N ARG A 6 -0.57 -0.50 -26.39
CA ARG A 6 -0.99 -1.86 -26.73
C ARG A 6 -2.04 -1.88 -27.82
N HIS A 7 -3.06 -1.02 -27.74
CA HIS A 7 -4.18 -1.01 -28.69
C HIS A 7 -3.82 -0.30 -30.00
N ASN A 8 -2.89 0.66 -29.95
CA ASN A 8 -2.31 1.26 -31.15
C ASN A 8 -1.53 0.22 -31.96
N ASP A 9 -0.70 -0.58 -31.29
CA ASP A 9 0.14 -1.60 -31.94
C ASP A 9 -0.67 -2.86 -32.31
N ASN A 10 -1.79 -3.11 -31.62
CA ASN A 10 -2.66 -4.27 -31.83
C ASN A 10 -4.12 -3.81 -32.02
N PRO A 11 -4.45 -3.16 -33.15
CA PRO A 11 -5.81 -2.71 -33.40
C PRO A 11 -6.77 -3.92 -33.54
N PRO A 12 -8.04 -3.80 -33.13
CA PRO A 12 -9.00 -4.89 -33.21
C PRO A 12 -9.18 -5.40 -34.65
N LEU A 13 -9.12 -6.72 -34.83
CA LEU A 13 -9.21 -7.40 -36.13
C LEU A 13 -10.56 -7.17 -36.83
N GLN A 14 -11.64 -7.05 -36.07
CA GLN A 14 -12.95 -6.68 -36.58
C GLN A 14 -13.10 -5.16 -36.56
N LYS A 15 -12.74 -4.52 -37.67
CA LYS A 15 -13.07 -3.11 -37.89
C LYS A 15 -14.59 -2.99 -38.04
N GLY A 16 -15.29 -2.59 -36.97
CA GLY A 16 -16.61 -1.99 -37.13
C GLY A 16 -16.48 -0.83 -38.13
N LYS A 17 -17.43 -0.70 -39.06
CA LYS A 17 -17.40 0.35 -40.09
C LYS A 17 -17.15 1.71 -39.41
N GLY A 18 -16.05 2.39 -39.76
CA GLY A 18 -15.73 3.74 -39.30
C GLY A 18 -14.70 3.88 -38.18
N LYS A 19 -14.06 2.81 -37.68
CA LYS A 19 -12.95 2.96 -36.70
C LYS A 19 -11.59 3.08 -37.39
N SER A 20 -10.89 4.19 -37.14
CA SER A 20 -9.58 4.50 -37.71
C SER A 20 -8.48 4.30 -36.66
N THR A 21 -7.27 3.96 -37.08
CA THR A 21 -6.09 3.99 -36.18
C THR A 21 -5.75 5.40 -35.72
N GLU A 22 -6.25 6.43 -36.42
CA GLU A 22 -6.16 7.82 -35.98
C GLU A 22 -6.90 8.09 -34.66
N ASP A 23 -7.90 7.27 -34.32
CA ASP A 23 -8.65 7.36 -33.04
C ASP A 23 -7.76 7.02 -31.82
N LEU A 24 -6.59 6.40 -32.05
CA LEU A 24 -5.62 6.01 -31.02
C LEU A 24 -4.39 6.92 -30.99
N VAL A 25 -4.45 8.06 -31.68
CA VAL A 25 -3.37 9.07 -31.66
C VAL A 25 -3.65 10.11 -30.58
N ASP A 26 -2.82 10.12 -29.54
CA ASP A 26 -2.84 11.15 -28.51
C ASP A 26 -1.67 12.12 -28.71
N ARG A 27 -1.96 13.33 -29.20
CA ARG A 27 -0.97 14.40 -29.41
C ARG A 27 -0.47 15.02 -28.11
N GLN A 28 -1.18 14.81 -27.00
CA GLN A 28 -0.87 15.35 -25.67
C GLN A 28 -0.17 14.31 -24.78
N LEU A 29 0.06 13.10 -25.28
CA LEU A 29 0.82 12.06 -24.58
C LEU A 29 2.20 12.56 -24.07
N PRO A 30 2.98 13.39 -24.81
CA PRO A 30 4.23 13.95 -24.29
C PRO A 30 4.03 14.81 -23.03
N GLU A 31 2.97 15.61 -22.97
CA GLU A 31 2.64 16.47 -21.82
C GLU A 31 2.24 15.63 -20.60
N LEU A 32 1.43 14.58 -20.80
CA LEU A 32 1.11 13.61 -19.75
C LEU A 32 2.37 12.95 -19.18
N LEU A 33 3.27 12.49 -20.06
CA LEU A 33 4.53 11.86 -19.66
C LEU A 33 5.45 12.84 -18.91
N PHE A 34 5.48 14.10 -19.34
CA PHE A 34 6.24 15.15 -18.67
C PHE A 34 5.75 15.35 -17.24
N HIS A 35 4.45 15.54 -17.02
CA HIS A 35 3.90 15.70 -15.67
C HIS A 35 4.07 14.47 -14.79
N MET A 36 4.03 13.26 -15.35
CA MET A 36 4.35 12.03 -14.60
C MET A 36 5.80 12.02 -14.11
N GLU A 37 6.76 12.49 -14.92
CA GLU A 37 8.16 12.57 -14.47
C GLU A 37 8.36 13.72 -13.47
N GLU A 38 7.67 14.85 -13.61
CA GLU A 38 7.67 15.90 -12.59
C GLU A 38 7.22 15.37 -11.23
N LEU A 39 6.12 14.60 -11.18
CA LEU A 39 5.67 13.97 -9.94
C LEU A 39 6.73 13.00 -9.38
N ARG A 40 7.39 12.20 -10.23
CA ARG A 40 8.47 11.29 -9.81
C ARG A 40 9.66 12.06 -9.24
N ILE A 41 10.03 13.19 -9.84
CA ILE A 41 11.11 14.06 -9.36
C ILE A 41 10.73 14.65 -7.99
N LEU A 42 9.50 15.13 -7.82
CA LEU A 42 9.03 15.66 -6.54
C LEU A 42 9.11 14.61 -5.43
N VAL A 43 8.65 13.39 -5.68
CA VAL A 43 8.74 12.28 -4.71
C VAL A 43 10.18 11.96 -4.33
N ARG A 44 11.12 11.92 -5.29
CA ARG A 44 12.54 11.68 -5.01
C ARG A 44 13.18 12.83 -4.25
N LYS A 45 12.89 14.08 -4.65
CA LYS A 45 13.47 15.30 -4.07
C LYS A 45 13.01 15.54 -2.64
N TYR A 46 11.75 15.25 -2.35
CA TYR A 46 11.11 15.48 -1.05
C TYR A 46 10.85 14.18 -0.28
N SER A 47 11.62 13.12 -0.56
CA SER A 47 11.45 11.80 0.08
C SER A 47 11.48 11.86 1.60
N GLN A 48 12.41 12.64 2.19
CA GLN A 48 12.48 12.84 3.64
C GLN A 48 11.23 13.50 4.23
N VAL A 49 10.58 14.40 3.48
CA VAL A 49 9.32 15.04 3.93
C VAL A 49 8.21 13.99 4.02
N ILE A 50 8.12 13.14 3.01
CA ILE A 50 7.15 12.03 2.94
C ILE A 50 7.44 11.00 4.05
N GLN A 51 8.70 10.59 4.22
CA GLN A 51 9.13 9.66 5.26
C GLN A 51 8.82 10.21 6.65
N ARG A 52 9.19 11.47 6.94
CA ARG A 52 8.90 12.11 8.22
C ARG A 52 7.40 12.09 8.53
N TYR A 53 6.57 12.44 7.55
CA TYR A 53 5.12 12.41 7.71
C TYR A 53 4.60 11.02 8.06
N TYR A 54 4.94 9.99 7.28
CA TYR A 54 4.43 8.64 7.52
C TYR A 54 5.04 7.98 8.75
N VAL A 55 6.29 8.26 9.11
CA VAL A 55 6.87 7.82 10.39
C VAL A 55 6.07 8.37 11.58
N GLN A 56 5.71 9.65 11.55
CA GLN A 56 4.86 10.25 12.59
C GLN A 56 3.45 9.67 12.59
N TYR A 57 2.89 9.38 11.42
CA TYR A 57 1.56 8.78 11.28
C TYR A 57 1.55 7.36 11.85
N LEU A 58 2.54 6.55 11.48
CA LEU A 58 2.71 5.17 11.90
C LEU A 58 2.84 5.05 13.42
N SER A 59 3.71 5.83 14.05
CA SER A 59 3.91 5.76 15.51
C SER A 59 2.88 6.54 16.32
N GLY A 60 2.35 7.64 15.76
CA GLY A 60 1.46 8.56 16.47
C GLY A 60 -0.03 8.27 16.33
N PHE A 61 -0.46 7.59 15.27
CA PHE A 61 -1.87 7.23 15.04
C PHE A 61 -2.05 5.73 14.80
N ASP A 62 -1.36 5.17 13.80
CA ASP A 62 -1.63 3.81 13.36
C ASP A 62 -1.33 2.77 14.43
N ALA A 63 -0.19 2.90 15.14
CA ALA A 63 0.17 2.05 16.26
C ALA A 63 -0.90 2.06 17.36
N ILE A 64 -1.45 3.24 17.67
CA ILE A 64 -2.45 3.41 18.72
C ILE A 64 -3.78 2.79 18.28
N ALA A 65 -4.21 3.08 17.05
CA ALA A 65 -5.42 2.51 16.47
C ALA A 65 -5.35 0.99 16.41
N LEU A 66 -4.23 0.43 15.93
CA LEU A 66 -4.03 -1.01 15.83
C LEU A 66 -4.06 -1.67 17.22
N ASN A 67 -3.37 -1.10 18.21
CA ASN A 67 -3.40 -1.60 19.58
C ASN A 67 -4.82 -1.62 20.16
N GLN A 68 -5.60 -0.56 19.94
CA GLN A 68 -7.01 -0.50 20.38
C GLN A 68 -7.86 -1.56 19.69
N MET A 69 -7.68 -1.79 18.39
CA MET A 69 -8.41 -2.84 17.67
C MET A 69 -8.04 -4.23 18.17
N MET A 70 -6.75 -4.49 18.43
CA MET A 70 -6.27 -5.76 18.97
C MET A 70 -6.90 -6.07 20.34
N GLN A 71 -7.02 -5.07 21.22
CA GLN A 71 -7.65 -5.24 22.53
C GLN A 71 -9.15 -5.62 22.46
N ASN A 72 -9.82 -5.24 21.36
CA ASN A 72 -11.23 -5.56 21.12
C ASN A 72 -11.43 -6.92 20.42
N LEU A 73 -10.36 -7.65 20.10
CA LEU A 73 -10.47 -9.00 19.55
C LEU A 73 -10.85 -10.00 20.64
N THR A 74 -12.06 -10.55 20.54
CA THR A 74 -12.56 -11.58 21.47
C THR A 74 -11.84 -12.92 21.34
N VAL A 75 -11.37 -13.24 20.13
CA VAL A 75 -10.63 -14.47 19.80
C VAL A 75 -9.52 -14.09 18.83
N CYS A 76 -8.27 -14.37 19.22
CA CYS A 76 -7.10 -14.26 18.36
C CYS A 76 -6.15 -15.40 18.75
N PRO A 77 -5.84 -16.34 17.85
CA PRO A 77 -4.85 -17.37 18.16
C PRO A 77 -3.46 -16.78 18.35
N GLU A 78 -2.57 -17.57 18.96
CA GLU A 78 -1.23 -17.12 19.38
C GLU A 78 -0.38 -16.61 18.22
N GLU A 79 -0.40 -17.31 17.07
CA GLU A 79 0.39 -16.96 15.90
C GLU A 79 -0.04 -15.61 15.30
N GLU A 80 -1.35 -15.40 15.11
CA GLU A 80 -1.89 -14.11 14.66
C GLU A 80 -1.64 -13.00 15.68
N SER A 81 -1.76 -13.29 16.97
CA SER A 81 -1.50 -12.32 18.04
C SER A 81 -0.04 -11.89 18.04
N LEU A 82 0.90 -12.82 17.80
CA LEU A 82 2.32 -12.54 17.70
C LEU A 82 2.62 -11.63 16.51
N ILE A 83 2.05 -11.92 15.34
CA ILE A 83 2.19 -11.09 14.14
C ILE A 83 1.65 -9.67 14.39
N LEU A 84 0.42 -9.55 14.89
CA LEU A 84 -0.22 -8.25 15.17
C LEU A 84 0.57 -7.43 16.20
N SER A 85 1.07 -8.08 17.26
CA SER A 85 1.89 -7.42 18.28
C SER A 85 3.24 -6.97 17.73
N SER A 86 3.87 -7.79 16.89
CA SER A 86 5.12 -7.44 16.21
C SER A 86 4.93 -6.24 15.27
N LEU A 87 3.86 -6.24 14.47
CA LEU A 87 3.44 -5.12 13.62
C LEU A 87 3.27 -3.84 14.43
N CYS A 88 2.42 -3.87 15.45
CA CYS A 88 2.08 -2.73 16.31
C CYS A 88 3.33 -2.17 17.01
N SER A 89 4.19 -3.05 17.54
CA SER A 89 5.45 -2.67 18.17
C SER A 89 6.42 -2.02 17.17
N SER A 90 6.58 -2.62 16.00
CA SER A 90 7.50 -2.12 14.97
C SER A 90 7.15 -0.71 14.51
N ILE A 91 5.87 -0.44 14.23
CA ILE A 91 5.42 0.88 13.80
C ILE A 91 5.39 1.89 14.96
N GLY A 92 5.10 1.43 16.19
CA GLY A 92 5.07 2.27 17.39
C GLY A 92 6.45 2.78 17.84
N HIS A 93 7.52 2.03 17.54
CA HIS A 93 8.89 2.43 17.89
C HIS A 93 9.54 3.37 16.86
N LEU A 94 8.88 3.68 15.75
CA LEU A 94 9.41 4.60 14.75
C LEU A 94 9.49 6.02 15.29
N SER A 95 10.55 6.73 14.94
CA SER A 95 10.73 8.12 15.34
C SER A 95 11.31 8.98 14.22
N VAL A 96 10.95 10.26 14.26
CA VAL A 96 11.45 11.28 13.33
C VAL A 96 12.97 11.37 13.32
N LYS A 97 13.62 11.06 14.45
CA LYS A 97 15.08 11.07 14.59
C LYS A 97 15.74 10.13 13.57
N GLN A 98 15.14 8.96 13.32
CA GLN A 98 15.65 8.00 12.34
C GLN A 98 15.63 8.57 10.91
N VAL A 99 14.63 9.40 10.58
CA VAL A 99 14.56 10.11 9.29
C VAL A 99 15.63 11.19 9.20
N GLU A 100 15.85 11.95 10.28
CA GLU A 100 16.89 12.99 10.36
C GLU A 100 18.30 12.38 10.26
N GLU A 101 18.49 11.17 10.77
CA GLU A 101 19.73 10.39 10.70
C GLU A 101 19.90 9.64 9.36
N ASN A 102 18.93 9.75 8.44
CA ASN A 102 18.91 9.03 7.15
C ASN A 102 19.02 7.50 7.30
N GLU A 103 18.39 6.94 8.34
CA GLU A 103 18.29 5.50 8.48
C GLU A 103 17.57 4.88 7.27
N ILE A 104 18.02 3.70 6.86
CA ILE A 104 17.38 2.92 5.81
C ILE A 104 16.30 2.07 6.46
N PHE A 105 15.04 2.42 6.23
CA PHE A 105 13.90 1.65 6.70
C PHE A 105 13.70 0.39 5.85
N ASP A 106 13.50 -0.76 6.50
CA ASP A 106 13.10 -2.00 5.86
C ASP A 106 11.83 -2.57 6.52
N PHE A 107 10.72 -2.49 5.79
CA PHE A 107 9.42 -3.00 6.20
C PHE A 107 9.00 -4.25 5.42
N GLN A 108 9.90 -4.91 4.69
CA GLN A 108 9.55 -6.11 3.92
C GLN A 108 8.99 -7.22 4.80
N GLY A 109 9.61 -7.46 5.96
CA GLY A 109 9.11 -8.46 6.93
C GLY A 109 7.67 -8.16 7.35
N LEU A 110 7.40 -6.91 7.73
CA LEU A 110 6.08 -6.42 8.12
C LEU A 110 5.03 -6.64 7.02
N ARG A 111 5.37 -6.30 5.77
CA ARG A 111 4.48 -6.50 4.61
C ARG A 111 4.19 -7.96 4.32
N ILE A 112 5.20 -8.84 4.47
CA ILE A 112 5.00 -10.28 4.31
C ILE A 112 4.17 -10.85 5.46
N ASP A 113 4.35 -10.37 6.69
CA ASP A 113 3.56 -10.82 7.83
C ASP A 113 2.08 -10.43 7.69
N TRP A 114 1.79 -9.27 7.09
CA TRP A 114 0.40 -8.95 6.70
C TRP A 114 -0.16 -9.96 5.69
N ILE A 115 0.62 -10.33 4.67
CA ILE A 115 0.19 -11.34 3.69
C ILE A 115 -0.06 -12.71 4.36
N ARG A 116 0.81 -13.10 5.30
CA ARG A 116 0.63 -14.34 6.09
C ARG A 116 -0.64 -14.29 6.92
N LEU A 117 -0.88 -13.17 7.59
CA LEU A 117 -2.09 -12.97 8.39
C LEU A 117 -3.35 -13.02 7.52
N GLN A 118 -3.35 -12.38 6.34
CA GLN A 118 -4.45 -12.50 5.38
C GLN A 118 -4.70 -13.97 5.01
N ALA A 119 -3.64 -14.74 4.75
CA ALA A 119 -3.77 -16.15 4.40
C ALA A 119 -4.37 -17.00 5.54
N SER A 120 -3.91 -16.82 6.79
CA SER A 120 -4.39 -17.62 7.93
C SER A 120 -5.83 -17.24 8.35
N THR A 121 -6.19 -15.96 8.22
CA THR A 121 -7.49 -15.41 8.65
C THR A 121 -8.59 -15.43 7.58
N SER A 122 -8.24 -15.75 6.33
CA SER A 122 -9.20 -15.86 5.21
C SER A 122 -9.69 -17.30 4.97
N LEU A 123 -9.19 -18.27 5.72
CA LEU A 123 -9.66 -19.66 5.65
C LEU A 123 -11.06 -19.80 6.26
N ALA A 124 -11.89 -20.66 5.66
CA ALA A 124 -13.31 -20.79 6.03
C ALA A 124 -13.58 -21.17 7.51
N LYS A 125 -12.60 -21.77 8.19
CA LYS A 125 -12.68 -22.19 9.60
C LYS A 125 -11.63 -21.49 10.47
N SER A 126 -11.10 -20.35 10.04
CA SER A 126 -10.14 -19.60 10.84
C SER A 126 -10.82 -19.09 12.12
N PRO A 127 -10.18 -19.21 13.30
CA PRO A 127 -10.73 -18.67 14.54
C PRO A 127 -10.84 -17.14 14.52
N LEU A 128 -9.97 -16.46 13.77
CA LEU A 128 -10.03 -15.04 13.49
C LEU A 128 -10.40 -14.85 12.02
N MET A 129 -11.67 -14.54 11.74
CA MET A 129 -12.14 -14.36 10.36
C MET A 129 -12.03 -12.92 9.89
N LEU A 130 -11.10 -12.65 8.97
CA LEU A 130 -10.87 -11.28 8.49
C LEU A 130 -12.09 -10.67 7.79
N LYS A 131 -12.89 -11.50 7.12
CA LYS A 131 -14.17 -11.08 6.49
C LYS A 131 -15.15 -10.44 7.49
N GLU A 132 -15.05 -10.78 8.77
CA GLU A 132 -15.89 -10.26 9.85
C GLU A 132 -15.22 -9.08 10.59
N LYS A 133 -13.97 -8.79 10.25
CA LYS A 133 -13.11 -7.75 10.83
C LYS A 133 -12.59 -6.82 9.74
N THR A 134 -13.49 -6.32 8.88
CA THR A 134 -13.15 -5.49 7.71
C THR A 134 -12.44 -4.19 8.09
N GLU A 135 -12.78 -3.59 9.23
CA GLU A 135 -12.09 -2.40 9.74
C GLU A 135 -10.62 -2.69 10.06
N LEU A 136 -10.33 -3.86 10.65
CA LEU A 136 -8.95 -4.27 10.96
C LEU A 136 -8.17 -4.48 9.66
N ALA A 137 -8.78 -5.14 8.67
CA ALA A 137 -8.19 -5.33 7.36
C ALA A 137 -7.86 -3.99 6.70
N SER A 138 -8.81 -3.06 6.69
CA SER A 138 -8.64 -1.74 6.11
C SER A 138 -7.57 -0.91 6.82
N LEU A 139 -7.48 -1.01 8.15
CA LEU A 139 -6.42 -0.36 8.92
C LEU A 139 -5.06 -0.94 8.54
N LEU A 140 -4.93 -2.28 8.49
CA LEU A 140 -3.69 -2.94 8.11
C LEU A 140 -3.28 -2.58 6.68
N ASP A 141 -4.19 -2.58 5.70
CA ASP A 141 -3.89 -2.15 4.34
C ASP A 141 -3.39 -0.68 4.28
N THR A 142 -3.96 0.18 5.13
CA THR A 142 -3.53 1.58 5.25
C THR A 142 -2.13 1.68 5.86
N ILE A 143 -1.85 0.92 6.92
CA ILE A 143 -0.53 0.82 7.55
C ILE A 143 0.51 0.39 6.51
N ILE A 144 0.20 -0.62 5.71
CA ILE A 144 1.09 -1.11 4.66
C ILE A 144 1.38 -0.07 3.58
N PHE A 145 0.42 0.80 3.27
CA PHE A 145 0.65 1.92 2.37
C PHE A 145 1.57 3.00 2.99
N HIS A 146 1.51 3.19 4.31
CA HIS A 146 2.38 4.13 5.03
C HIS A 146 3.84 3.64 5.18
N THR A 147 4.07 2.32 5.18
CA THR A 147 5.41 1.68 5.22
C THR A 147 6.09 1.59 3.85
#